data_AF-A4C3E6-F1
#
_entry.id   AF-A4C3E6-F1
#
_cell.length_a   1.000
_cell.length_b   1.000
_cell.length_c   1.000
_cell.angle_alpha   90.00
_cell.angle_beta   90.00
_cell.angle_gamma   90.00
#
_symmetry.space_group_name_H-M   'P 1'
#
loop_
_entity.id
_entity.type
_entity.pdbx_description
1 polymer ?
#
loop_
_entity_poly.entity_id
_entity_poly.type
_entity_poly.pdbx_seq_one_letter_code
_entity_poly.pdbx_strand_id
1 'polypeptide(L)'
;MKNIILKITGYGLVLGLLLFGVRAWDIKEKWDVNSSPIELKSSSLNSGVEPNSYVRIQGGRLDITNAYEESLTTKKAKAKLSSFFYIPVVNSDGVASYILKRSLEPTISDMVNEVDMTGLLEDGASLSSDMLSEFNKKYKFGGKVFVLDSTYKAKTHVERAKGLLFPLYVIIGALAIRLLLNRNRKIVESEKISTSEEEKA
;
A
#
# COMPACT_ATOMS: atom_id res chain seq x y z
N MET A 1 6.09 -33.20 -19.34
CA MET A 1 6.77 -31.94 -18.96
C MET A 1 6.15 -30.69 -19.60
N LYS A 2 5.96 -30.62 -20.92
CA LYS A 2 5.40 -29.45 -21.64
C LYS A 2 4.04 -28.93 -21.12
N ASN A 3 3.08 -29.83 -20.83
CA ASN A 3 1.77 -29.44 -20.27
C ASN A 3 1.87 -28.80 -18.87
N ILE A 4 2.88 -29.17 -18.08
CA ILE A 4 3.13 -28.57 -16.76
C ILE A 4 3.67 -27.15 -16.93
N ILE A 5 4.61 -26.95 -17.88
CA ILE A 5 5.20 -25.62 -18.17
C ILE A 5 4.13 -24.65 -18.73
N LEU A 6 3.21 -25.14 -19.58
CA LEU A 6 2.06 -24.35 -20.07
C LEU A 6 1.09 -23.95 -18.95
N LYS A 7 0.87 -24.84 -17.96
CA LYS A 7 0.06 -24.49 -16.77
C LYS A 7 0.78 -23.45 -15.91
N ILE A 8 2.07 -23.62 -15.65
CA ILE A 8 2.89 -22.67 -14.85
C ILE A 8 2.91 -21.28 -15.50
N THR A 9 3.11 -21.21 -16.82
CA THR A 9 3.08 -19.92 -17.54
C THR A 9 1.69 -19.29 -17.55
N GLY A 10 0.61 -20.10 -17.59
CA GLY A 10 -0.75 -19.64 -17.39
C GLY A 10 -0.96 -18.99 -16.02
N TYR A 11 -0.51 -19.64 -14.94
CA TYR A 11 -0.55 -19.06 -13.59
C TYR A 11 0.33 -17.81 -13.46
N GLY A 12 1.49 -17.79 -14.10
CA GLY A 12 2.38 -16.62 -14.16
C GLY A 12 1.71 -15.40 -14.81
N LEU A 13 0.93 -15.61 -15.89
CA LEU A 13 0.16 -14.54 -16.52
C LEU A 13 -0.94 -14.00 -15.61
N VAL A 14 -1.70 -14.89 -14.96
CA VAL A 14 -2.76 -14.48 -14.03
C VAL A 14 -2.17 -13.70 -12.86
N LEU A 15 -1.07 -14.19 -12.27
CA LEU A 15 -0.36 -13.51 -11.20
C LEU A 15 0.18 -12.15 -11.65
N GLY A 16 0.79 -12.08 -12.84
CA GLY A 16 1.29 -10.84 -13.41
C GLY A 16 0.18 -9.79 -13.62
N LEU A 17 -0.98 -10.21 -14.14
CA LEU A 17 -2.15 -9.34 -14.32
C LEU A 17 -2.73 -8.86 -12.99
N LEU A 18 -2.81 -9.73 -11.98
CA LEU A 18 -3.26 -9.34 -10.64
C LEU A 18 -2.31 -8.32 -10.02
N LEU A 19 -0.99 -8.56 -10.08
CA LEU A 19 0.01 -7.62 -9.59
C LEU A 19 -0.03 -6.29 -10.35
N PHE A 20 -0.22 -6.32 -11.67
CA PHE A 20 -0.37 -5.13 -12.49
C PHE A 20 -1.61 -4.33 -12.07
N GLY A 21 -2.76 -5.01 -11.94
CA GLY A 21 -4.02 -4.38 -11.53
C GLY A 21 -3.94 -3.73 -10.16
N VAL A 22 -3.38 -4.42 -9.16
CA VAL A 22 -3.18 -3.89 -7.81
C VAL A 22 -2.27 -2.65 -7.85
N ARG A 23 -1.17 -2.69 -8.60
CA ARG A 23 -0.25 -1.55 -8.72
C ARG A 23 -0.87 -0.38 -9.49
N ALA A 24 -1.59 -0.64 -10.56
CA ALA A 24 -2.28 0.40 -11.33
C ALA A 24 -3.36 1.08 -10.50
N TRP A 25 -4.08 0.31 -9.68
CA TRP A 25 -5.06 0.85 -8.74
C TRP A 25 -4.41 1.77 -7.70
N ASP A 26 -3.35 1.32 -7.01
CA ASP A 26 -2.62 2.12 -6.02
C ASP A 26 -2.05 3.42 -6.63
N ILE A 27 -1.57 3.36 -7.87
CA ILE A 27 -1.09 4.55 -8.61
C ILE A 27 -2.24 5.52 -8.90
N LYS A 28 -3.41 5.01 -9.30
CA LYS A 28 -4.59 5.83 -9.58
C LYS A 28 -5.07 6.53 -8.31
N GLU A 29 -5.20 5.78 -7.22
CA GLU A 29 -5.69 6.30 -5.94
C GLU A 29 -4.78 7.38 -5.37
N LYS A 30 -3.46 7.25 -5.61
CA LYS A 30 -2.46 8.20 -5.11
C LYS A 30 -1.93 9.14 -6.17
N TRP A 31 -2.58 9.24 -7.33
CA TRP A 31 -2.05 9.99 -8.47
C TRP A 31 -1.84 11.46 -8.14
N ASP A 32 -2.80 12.06 -7.45
CA ASP A 32 -2.80 13.49 -7.09
C ASP A 32 -2.07 13.79 -5.78
N VAL A 33 -1.54 12.76 -5.09
CA VAL A 33 -0.74 12.97 -3.88
C VAL A 33 0.56 13.66 -4.26
N ASN A 34 0.82 14.82 -3.64
CA ASN A 34 2.03 15.61 -3.85
C ASN A 34 3.32 14.80 -3.56
N SER A 35 4.36 15.02 -4.36
CA SER A 35 5.67 14.38 -4.16
C SER A 35 6.49 15.06 -3.05
N SER A 36 6.25 16.35 -2.82
CA SER A 36 6.88 17.14 -1.77
C SER A 36 5.88 17.42 -0.65
N PRO A 37 6.30 17.38 0.63
CA PRO A 37 5.37 17.55 1.74
C PRO A 37 4.90 19.01 1.84
N ILE A 38 3.60 19.21 2.03
CA ILE A 38 3.03 20.51 2.40
C ILE A 38 3.28 20.73 3.90
N GLU A 39 3.88 21.86 4.26
CA GLU A 39 4.10 22.21 5.66
C GLU A 39 2.82 22.72 6.31
N LEU A 40 2.42 22.07 7.42
CA LEU A 40 1.22 22.40 8.18
C LEU A 40 1.55 22.47 9.66
N LYS A 41 0.81 23.31 10.38
CA LYS A 41 0.80 23.29 11.86
C LYS A 41 -0.34 22.40 12.35
N SER A 42 -0.16 21.72 13.48
CA SER A 42 -1.22 20.84 14.04
C SER A 42 -2.53 21.59 14.32
N SER A 43 -2.47 22.90 14.60
CA SER A 43 -3.63 23.76 14.79
C SER A 43 -4.39 24.09 13.50
N SER A 44 -3.74 23.95 12.33
CA SER A 44 -4.31 24.30 11.01
C SER A 44 -5.02 23.15 10.29
N LEU A 45 -4.98 21.94 10.84
CA LEU A 45 -5.63 20.75 10.25
C LEU A 45 -7.15 20.87 10.15
N ASN A 46 -7.76 21.65 11.06
CA ASN A 46 -9.21 21.86 11.04
C ASN A 46 -9.68 22.79 9.91
N SER A 47 -8.77 23.50 9.24
CA SER A 47 -9.08 24.50 8.21
C SER A 47 -8.76 23.99 6.80
N GLY A 48 -9.69 23.24 6.22
CA GLY A 48 -9.77 23.03 4.76
C GLY A 48 -8.68 22.16 4.11
N VAL A 49 -7.92 21.38 4.88
CA VAL A 49 -6.93 20.46 4.33
C VAL A 49 -7.64 19.27 3.66
N GLU A 50 -7.27 18.97 2.41
CA GLU A 50 -7.82 17.83 1.69
C GLU A 50 -7.15 16.51 2.15
N PRO A 51 -7.95 15.44 2.36
CA PRO A 51 -7.39 14.12 2.59
C PRO A 51 -6.60 13.65 1.36
N ASN A 52 -5.73 12.66 1.54
CA ASN A 52 -4.77 12.16 0.57
C ASN A 52 -3.69 13.18 0.18
N SER A 53 -3.28 14.02 1.12
CA SER A 53 -2.18 14.98 0.94
C SER A 53 -0.91 14.49 1.62
N TYR A 54 0.24 14.61 0.96
CA TYR A 54 1.53 14.39 1.62
C TYR A 54 1.92 15.66 2.39
N VAL A 55 2.10 15.54 3.71
CA VAL A 55 2.23 16.69 4.61
C VAL A 55 3.35 16.48 5.61
N ARG A 56 3.93 17.59 6.07
CA ARG A 56 4.76 17.66 7.26
C ARG A 56 4.02 18.47 8.30
N ILE A 57 3.65 17.83 9.41
CA ILE A 57 2.88 18.46 10.49
C ILE A 57 3.79 18.76 11.65
N GLN A 58 3.79 20.02 12.07
CA GLN A 58 4.56 20.53 13.20
C GLN A 58 3.65 20.93 14.37
N GLY A 59 4.08 20.58 15.57
CA GLY A 59 3.44 20.92 16.83
C GLY A 59 2.42 19.88 17.31
N GLY A 60 1.93 20.11 18.52
CA GLY A 60 1.11 19.14 19.27
C GLY A 60 1.97 18.13 20.02
N ARG A 61 1.33 17.38 20.92
CA ARG A 61 1.98 16.38 21.79
C ARG A 61 1.30 15.04 21.63
N LEU A 62 2.08 13.97 21.68
CA LEU A 62 1.57 12.61 21.63
C LEU A 62 0.97 12.23 22.98
N ASP A 63 -0.30 11.82 22.98
CA ASP A 63 -0.88 11.16 24.15
C ASP A 63 -0.74 9.64 24.01
N ILE A 64 0.45 9.16 24.38
CA ILE A 64 0.81 7.73 24.29
C ILE A 64 -0.02 6.85 25.22
N THR A 65 -0.66 7.42 26.25
CA THR A 65 -1.52 6.64 27.17
C THR A 65 -2.75 6.07 26.47
N ASN A 66 -3.05 6.60 25.28
CA ASN A 66 -4.17 6.22 24.42
C ASN A 66 -3.69 5.77 23.06
N ALA A 67 -2.50 5.16 23.01
CA ALA A 67 -2.02 4.48 21.83
C ALA A 67 -2.77 3.14 21.64
N TYR A 68 -3.33 2.93 20.45
CA TYR A 68 -3.94 1.67 20.08
C TYR A 68 -2.99 0.90 19.15
N GLU A 69 -2.71 -0.37 19.49
CA GLU A 69 -1.97 -1.29 18.63
C GLU A 69 -2.96 -2.08 17.76
N GLU A 70 -2.84 -1.96 16.45
CA GLU A 70 -3.49 -2.87 15.51
C GLU A 70 -2.45 -3.85 14.97
N SER A 71 -2.62 -5.12 15.32
CA SER A 71 -1.75 -6.20 14.85
C SER A 71 -2.48 -7.07 13.85
N LEU A 72 -1.83 -7.37 12.72
CA LEU A 72 -2.30 -8.38 11.77
C LEU A 72 -2.14 -9.77 12.40
N THR A 73 -3.17 -10.20 13.14
CA THR A 73 -3.19 -11.52 13.79
C THR A 73 -3.70 -12.56 12.79
N THR A 74 -2.81 -13.43 12.30
CA THR A 74 -3.27 -14.62 11.56
C THR A 74 -3.69 -15.71 12.55
N LYS A 75 -4.89 -16.28 12.37
CA LYS A 75 -5.53 -17.27 13.26
C LYS A 75 -4.74 -18.58 13.52
N LYS A 76 -3.52 -18.76 13.00
CA LYS A 76 -2.81 -20.06 13.08
C LYS A 76 -1.35 -20.04 13.54
N ALA A 77 -0.75 -18.90 13.85
CA ALA A 77 0.54 -18.87 14.53
C ALA A 77 0.70 -17.57 15.30
N LYS A 78 1.37 -17.63 16.46
CA LYS A 78 1.78 -16.47 17.30
C LYS A 78 2.78 -15.53 16.60
N ALA A 79 2.72 -15.38 15.28
CA ALA A 79 3.55 -14.46 14.52
C ALA A 79 2.78 -13.15 14.31
N LYS A 80 3.10 -12.13 15.12
CA LYS A 80 2.77 -10.73 14.80
C LYS A 80 3.60 -10.36 13.57
N LEU A 81 2.98 -10.28 12.39
CA LEU A 81 3.70 -10.00 11.13
C LEU A 81 4.09 -8.52 11.00
N SER A 82 3.33 -7.62 11.62
CA SER A 82 3.63 -6.20 11.79
C SER A 82 2.51 -5.59 12.65
N SER A 83 2.84 -4.56 13.44
CA SER A 83 1.88 -3.80 14.23
C SER A 83 1.94 -2.33 13.84
N PHE A 84 0.78 -1.69 13.73
CA PHE A 84 0.67 -0.25 13.63
C PHE A 84 0.15 0.31 14.94
N PHE A 85 0.76 1.40 15.39
CA PHE A 85 0.34 2.15 16.56
C PHE A 85 -0.36 3.43 16.10
N TYR A 86 -1.57 3.63 16.58
CA TYR A 86 -2.38 4.82 16.33
C TYR A 86 -2.42 5.64 17.60
N ILE A 87 -1.87 6.85 17.55
CA ILE A 87 -1.61 7.68 18.72
C ILE A 87 -2.24 9.04 18.50
N PRO A 88 -3.12 9.52 19.38
CA PRO A 88 -3.72 10.84 19.24
C PRO A 88 -2.66 11.92 19.50
N VAL A 89 -2.65 12.93 18.63
CA VAL A 89 -1.84 14.14 18.80
C VAL A 89 -2.75 15.26 19.26
N VAL A 90 -2.49 15.76 20.47
CA VAL A 90 -3.28 16.79 21.12
C VAL A 90 -2.58 18.15 21.10
N ASN A 91 -3.36 19.22 21.00
CA ASN A 91 -2.86 20.58 21.15
C ASN A 91 -2.71 20.96 22.65
N SER A 92 -2.25 22.19 22.91
CA SER A 92 -2.09 22.73 24.28
C SER A 92 -3.39 22.74 25.09
N ASP A 93 -4.54 22.80 24.41
CA ASP A 93 -5.87 22.85 25.02
C ASP A 93 -6.48 21.46 25.27
N GLY A 94 -5.72 20.39 24.99
CA GLY A 94 -6.16 19.00 25.15
C GLY A 94 -7.15 18.52 24.08
N VAL A 95 -7.32 19.28 22.99
CA VAL A 95 -8.14 18.90 21.82
C VAL A 95 -7.28 18.08 20.86
N ALA A 96 -7.81 16.95 20.37
CA ALA A 96 -7.10 16.12 19.40
C ALA A 96 -7.10 16.80 18.02
N SER A 97 -5.91 17.00 17.47
CA SER A 97 -5.71 17.57 16.13
C SER A 97 -5.81 16.49 15.06
N TYR A 98 -5.14 15.35 15.27
CA TYR A 98 -5.10 14.21 14.34
C TYR A 98 -4.60 12.96 15.06
N ILE A 99 -4.65 11.83 14.38
CA ILE A 99 -4.13 10.54 14.86
C ILE A 99 -2.86 10.21 14.08
N LEU A 100 -1.75 9.99 14.77
CA LEU A 100 -0.49 9.54 14.18
C LEU A 100 -0.48 8.02 14.07
N LYS A 101 -0.30 7.50 12.85
CA LYS A 101 -0.07 6.08 12.59
C LYS A 101 1.43 5.85 12.36
N ARG A 102 2.05 4.99 13.17
CA ARG A 102 3.48 4.61 13.07
C ARG A 102 3.70 3.11 13.25
N SER A 103 4.80 2.60 12.70
CA SER A 103 5.17 1.18 12.84
C SER A 103 5.97 0.85 14.10
N LEU A 104 6.46 1.87 14.81
CA LEU A 104 7.24 1.72 16.03
C LEU A 104 6.38 2.06 17.23
N GLU A 105 6.57 1.32 18.33
CA GLU A 105 5.88 1.60 19.58
C GLU A 105 6.27 3.00 20.09
N PRO A 106 5.30 3.82 20.53
CA PRO A 106 5.61 5.11 21.11
C PRO A 106 6.38 4.95 22.43
N THR A 107 7.36 5.82 22.63
CA THR A 107 8.18 5.86 23.83
C THR A 107 7.76 7.00 24.75
N ILE A 108 8.12 6.94 26.03
CA ILE A 108 7.84 8.04 26.98
C ILE A 108 8.51 9.34 26.53
N SER A 109 9.69 9.26 25.90
CA SER A 109 10.36 10.42 25.30
C SER A 109 9.54 11.12 24.22
N ASP A 110 8.64 10.39 23.55
CA ASP A 110 7.77 10.96 22.52
C ASP A 110 6.66 11.86 23.10
N MET A 111 6.33 11.75 24.40
CA MET A 111 5.33 12.60 25.06
C MET A 111 5.81 14.02 25.33
N VAL A 112 7.12 14.17 25.54
CA VAL A 112 7.71 15.41 26.07
C VAL A 112 7.97 16.41 24.95
N ASN A 113 8.29 15.91 23.77
CA ASN A 113 8.64 16.71 22.61
C ASN A 113 7.40 17.07 21.78
N GLU A 114 7.46 18.23 21.12
CA GLU A 114 6.49 18.53 20.09
C GLU A 114 6.68 17.60 18.89
N VAL A 115 5.56 17.20 18.29
CA VAL A 115 5.56 16.31 17.14
C VAL A 115 5.98 17.09 15.90
N ASP A 116 7.01 16.61 15.20
CA ASP A 116 7.35 17.00 13.83
C ASP A 116 7.43 15.73 12.99
N MET A 117 6.37 15.46 12.22
CA MET A 117 6.22 14.22 11.47
C MET A 117 5.78 14.49 10.04
N THR A 118 6.35 13.71 9.12
CA THR A 118 5.96 13.73 7.71
C THR A 118 5.24 12.43 7.36
N GLY A 119 4.15 12.52 6.60
CA GLY A 119 3.34 11.36 6.25
C GLY A 119 2.23 11.69 5.27
N LEU A 120 1.45 10.66 4.91
CA LEU A 120 0.21 10.82 4.15
C LEU A 120 -0.92 11.16 5.11
N LEU A 121 -1.60 12.27 4.87
CA LEU A 121 -2.81 12.61 5.59
C LEU A 121 -3.99 11.88 4.97
N GLU A 122 -4.55 10.92 5.70
CA GLU A 122 -5.71 10.13 5.33
C GLU A 122 -6.95 10.61 6.09
N ASP A 123 -8.12 10.32 5.53
CA ASP A 123 -9.38 10.51 6.25
C ASP A 123 -9.50 9.49 7.39
N GLY A 124 -10.08 9.88 8.52
CA GLY A 124 -10.35 9.01 9.67
C GLY A 124 -11.21 7.78 9.33
N ALA A 125 -11.89 7.77 8.19
CA ALA A 125 -12.53 6.58 7.63
C ALA A 125 -11.54 5.43 7.32
N SER A 126 -10.22 5.68 7.30
CA SER A 126 -9.21 4.62 7.18
C SER A 126 -9.04 3.79 8.46
N LEU A 127 -9.53 4.28 9.60
CA LEU A 127 -9.53 3.53 10.87
C LEU A 127 -10.67 2.51 10.92
N SER A 128 -10.46 1.45 11.70
CA SER A 128 -11.55 0.55 12.05
C SER A 128 -12.65 1.30 12.84
N SER A 129 -13.91 0.88 12.67
CA SER A 129 -15.06 1.50 13.32
C SER A 129 -14.92 1.57 14.85
N ASP A 130 -14.34 0.52 15.43
CA ASP A 130 -14.17 0.38 16.87
C ASP A 130 -13.14 1.39 17.38
N MET A 131 -12.00 1.52 16.68
CA MET A 131 -10.96 2.47 17.03
C MET A 131 -11.44 3.92 16.89
N LEU A 132 -12.11 4.23 15.79
CA LEU A 132 -12.71 5.55 15.57
C LEU A 132 -13.72 5.90 16.68
N SER A 133 -14.55 4.93 17.07
CA SER A 133 -15.49 5.09 18.19
C SER A 133 -14.76 5.36 19.51
N GLU A 134 -13.72 4.60 19.83
CA GLU A 134 -12.94 4.80 21.07
C GLU A 134 -12.26 6.19 21.12
N PHE A 135 -11.66 6.62 20.00
CA PHE A 135 -11.08 7.97 19.94
C PHE A 135 -12.13 9.07 20.10
N ASN A 136 -13.29 8.94 19.46
CA ASN A 136 -14.37 9.91 19.56
C ASN A 136 -15.02 9.98 20.95
N LYS A 137 -14.98 8.89 21.74
CA LYS A 137 -15.43 8.91 23.14
C LYS A 137 -14.48 9.72 24.03
N LYS A 138 -13.17 9.62 23.77
CA LYS A 138 -12.12 10.18 24.64
C LYS A 138 -11.70 11.59 24.25
N TYR A 139 -11.72 11.92 22.96
CA TYR A 139 -11.27 13.20 22.45
C TYR A 139 -12.37 13.93 21.69
N LYS A 140 -12.34 15.26 21.82
CA LYS A 140 -13.06 16.14 20.89
C LYS A 140 -12.12 16.45 19.73
N PHE A 141 -12.61 16.26 18.51
CA PHE A 141 -11.94 16.72 17.29
C PHE A 141 -12.57 18.04 16.85
N GLY A 142 -11.74 19.00 16.44
CA GLY A 142 -12.20 20.33 15.99
C GLY A 142 -12.82 20.34 14.58
N GLY A 143 -12.99 19.17 13.96
CA GLY A 143 -13.43 19.02 12.58
C GLY A 143 -13.43 17.55 12.15
N LYS A 144 -13.04 17.27 10.90
CA LYS A 144 -12.84 15.91 10.41
C LYS A 144 -11.70 15.24 11.17
N VAL A 145 -11.84 13.94 11.44
CA VAL A 145 -10.76 13.12 11.99
C VAL A 145 -9.79 12.84 10.86
N PHE A 146 -8.50 13.11 11.09
CA PHE A 146 -7.44 12.78 10.15
C PHE A 146 -6.48 11.78 10.76
N VAL A 147 -5.92 10.93 9.90
CA VAL A 147 -4.85 9.99 10.24
C VAL A 147 -3.60 10.36 9.46
N LEU A 148 -2.48 10.59 10.15
CA LEU A 148 -1.19 10.79 9.51
C LEU A 148 -0.45 9.46 9.46
N ASP A 149 -0.38 8.83 8.28
CA ASP A 149 0.46 7.66 8.05
C ASP A 149 1.93 8.08 7.88
N SER A 150 2.70 7.98 8.97
CA SER A 150 4.12 8.33 8.98
C SER A 150 5.00 7.31 8.25
N THR A 151 4.45 6.17 7.83
CA THR A 151 5.18 5.14 7.09
C THR A 151 5.12 5.37 5.58
N TYR A 152 4.19 6.23 5.14
CA TYR A 152 4.08 6.59 3.74
C TYR A 152 5.30 7.38 3.26
N LYS A 153 5.89 6.91 2.15
CA LYS A 153 6.92 7.63 1.43
C LYS A 153 6.35 8.10 0.11
N ALA A 154 6.29 9.42 -0.07
CA ALA A 154 5.87 10.01 -1.32
C ALA A 154 6.79 9.53 -2.46
N LYS A 155 6.17 9.26 -3.60
CA LYS A 155 6.84 8.82 -4.82
C LYS A 155 6.51 9.79 -5.92
N THR A 156 7.50 10.09 -6.74
CA THR A 156 7.29 10.85 -7.98
C THR A 156 6.45 10.05 -8.97
N HIS A 157 5.82 10.72 -9.95
CA HIS A 157 5.10 10.04 -11.03
C HIS A 157 5.98 9.02 -11.78
N VAL A 158 7.27 9.32 -11.95
CA VAL A 158 8.23 8.42 -12.58
C VAL A 158 8.45 7.15 -11.75
N GLU A 159 8.61 7.28 -10.43
CA GLU A 159 8.78 6.12 -9.54
C GLU A 159 7.51 5.28 -9.43
N ARG A 160 6.34 5.92 -9.45
CA ARG A 160 5.03 5.24 -9.53
C ARG A 160 4.95 4.40 -10.81
N ALA A 161 5.26 5.00 -11.96
CA ALA A 161 5.26 4.31 -13.25
C ALA A 161 6.28 3.15 -13.31
N LYS A 162 7.49 3.34 -12.76
CA LYS A 162 8.49 2.27 -12.64
C LYS A 162 7.97 1.06 -11.85
N GLY A 163 7.06 1.28 -10.90
CA GLY A 163 6.39 0.21 -10.15
C GLY A 163 5.57 -0.76 -11.02
N LEU A 164 5.19 -0.37 -12.24
CA LEU A 164 4.46 -1.22 -13.20
C LEU A 164 5.39 -2.08 -14.07
N LEU A 165 6.69 -1.78 -14.12
CA LEU A 165 7.63 -2.51 -14.98
C LEU A 165 7.80 -3.96 -14.55
N PHE A 166 7.91 -4.23 -13.25
CA PHE A 166 8.04 -5.61 -12.76
C PHE A 166 6.87 -6.52 -13.16
N PRO A 167 5.60 -6.20 -12.87
CA PRO A 167 4.50 -7.04 -13.30
C PRO A 167 4.39 -7.11 -14.84
N LEU A 168 4.74 -6.04 -15.55
CA LEU A 168 4.81 -6.06 -17.01
C LEU A 168 5.86 -7.08 -17.52
N TYR A 169 7.06 -7.14 -16.93
CA TYR A 169 8.08 -8.12 -17.30
C TYR A 169 7.61 -9.55 -17.03
N VAL A 170 6.89 -9.80 -15.94
CA VAL A 170 6.29 -11.12 -15.65
C VAL A 170 5.30 -11.52 -16.73
N ILE A 171 4.42 -10.60 -17.16
CA ILE A 171 3.44 -10.83 -18.22
C ILE A 171 4.16 -11.12 -19.56
N ILE A 172 5.10 -10.26 -19.96
CA ILE A 172 5.84 -10.40 -21.22
C ILE A 172 6.66 -11.69 -21.23
N GLY A 173 7.35 -12.02 -20.13
CA GLY A 173 8.13 -13.25 -20.01
C GLY A 173 7.26 -14.50 -20.13
N ALA A 174 6.10 -14.51 -19.46
CA ALA A 174 5.16 -15.63 -19.55
C ALA A 174 4.55 -15.78 -20.96
N LEU A 175 4.26 -14.65 -21.65
CA LEU A 175 3.83 -14.65 -23.06
C LEU A 175 4.92 -15.19 -23.99
N ALA A 176 6.17 -14.76 -23.82
CA ALA A 176 7.30 -15.20 -24.66
C ALA A 176 7.53 -16.71 -24.54
N ILE A 177 7.52 -17.26 -23.31
CA ILE A 177 7.64 -18.71 -23.08
C ILE A 177 6.47 -19.45 -23.73
N ARG A 178 5.24 -18.93 -23.60
CA ARG A 178 4.05 -19.54 -24.21
C ARG A 178 4.14 -19.57 -25.74
N LEU A 179 4.60 -18.49 -26.36
CA LEU A 179 4.82 -18.42 -27.81
C LEU A 179 5.88 -19.41 -28.28
N LEU A 180 7.03 -19.51 -27.59
CA LEU A 180 8.08 -20.46 -27.92
C LEU A 180 7.59 -21.91 -27.84
N LEU A 181 6.85 -22.26 -26.78
CA LEU A 181 6.31 -23.63 -26.61
C LEU A 181 5.25 -23.98 -27.67
N ASN A 182 4.47 -23.01 -28.12
CA ASN A 182 3.43 -23.22 -29.12
C ASN A 182 4.01 -23.29 -30.54
N ARG A 183 5.05 -22.50 -30.83
CA ARG A 183 5.76 -22.53 -32.12
C ARG A 183 6.46 -23.88 -32.35
N ASN A 184 7.08 -24.45 -31.31
CA ASN A 184 7.66 -25.80 -31.38
C ASN A 184 6.62 -26.92 -31.55
N ARG A 185 5.32 -26.66 -31.33
CA ARG A 185 4.26 -27.66 -31.61
C ARG A 185 3.93 -27.72 -33.10
N LYS A 186 3.78 -26.55 -33.74
CA LYS A 186 3.47 -26.47 -35.18
C LYS A 186 4.54 -27.14 -36.03
N ILE A 187 5.82 -26.98 -35.67
CA ILE A 187 6.95 -27.57 -36.41
C ILE A 187 6.94 -29.11 -36.30
N VAL A 188 6.71 -29.66 -35.12
CA VAL A 188 6.68 -31.12 -34.91
C VAL A 188 5.44 -31.78 -35.53
N GLU A 189 4.29 -31.09 -35.55
CA GLU A 189 3.10 -31.58 -36.26
C GLU A 189 3.28 -31.53 -37.78
N SER A 190 3.94 -30.51 -38.35
CA SER A 190 4.21 -30.46 -39.79
C SER A 190 5.21 -31.52 -40.26
N GLU A 191 6.23 -31.82 -39.44
CA GLU A 191 7.28 -32.79 -39.78
C GLU A 191 6.79 -34.26 -39.69
N LYS A 192 5.80 -34.53 -38.83
CA LYS A 192 5.10 -35.82 -38.76
C LYS A 192 4.15 -36.07 -39.93
N ILE A 193 3.56 -35.02 -40.48
CA ILE A 193 2.64 -35.14 -41.62
C ILE A 193 3.45 -35.45 -42.89
N SER A 194 4.57 -34.74 -43.12
CA SER A 194 5.44 -34.97 -44.28
C SER A 194 6.08 -36.37 -44.31
N THR A 195 6.48 -36.91 -43.15
CA THR A 195 7.04 -38.27 -43.07
C THR A 195 5.99 -39.36 -43.29
N SER A 196 4.71 -39.13 -42.95
CA SER A 196 3.65 -40.10 -43.19
C SER A 196 3.15 -40.14 -44.65
N GLU A 197 3.41 -39.08 -45.41
CA GLU A 197 3.10 -39.01 -46.84
C GLU A 197 4.20 -39.66 -47.69
N GLU A 198 5.48 -39.57 -47.28
CA GLU A 198 6.58 -40.32 -47.91
C GLU A 198 6.49 -41.83 -47.68
N GLU A 199 5.96 -42.29 -46.54
CA GLU A 199 5.83 -43.73 -46.24
C GLU A 199 4.62 -44.38 -46.96
N LYS A 200 3.78 -43.58 -47.64
CA LYS A 200 2.60 -44.03 -48.38
C LYS A 200 2.71 -43.90 -49.91
N ALA A 201 3.84 -43.40 -50.41
CA ALA A 201 4.17 -43.29 -51.84
C ALA A 201 5.10 -44.45 -52.26
#